data_AF-A0A397DHI4-F1
#
_entry.id   AF-A0A397DHI4-F1
#
_cell.length_a   1.000
_cell.length_b   1.000
_cell.length_c   1.000
_cell.angle_alpha   90.00
_cell.angle_beta   90.00
_cell.angle_gamma   90.00
#
_symmetry.space_group_name_H-M   'P 1'
#
loop_
_entity.id
_entity.type
_entity.pdbx_description
1 polymer ?
#
loop_
_entity_poly.entity_id
_entity_poly.type
_entity_poly.pdbx_seq_one_letter_code
_entity_poly.pdbx_strand_id
1 'polypeptide(L)'
;MLLCVCSVDVASSMAEWHRHVQVDHIPHAVVVDLSNDEATLSQYPVWLAANCHIVSANLHVASMPVTWHRQVAAVQSLHKVTVDSNASLGMSVPVLSTIQNLLLTGDSVERVESSWSSLFNALVAKLQGTAELAGAAVDSVLSQYAGLSPQDMLEDLTGLRSAKKTLLAPHPFAGLMGEQCALAFYTSRHQPHPLVICGSSFASEARYYFYF
;
A
#
# COMPACT_ATOMS: atom_id res chain seq x y z
N MET A 1 7.09 -19.89 -16.54
CA MET A 1 6.63 -19.06 -15.41
C MET A 1 5.12 -19.24 -15.30
N LEU A 2 4.65 -19.82 -14.20
CA LEU A 2 3.22 -20.00 -13.92
C LEU A 2 2.72 -18.78 -13.12
N LEU A 3 1.56 -18.22 -13.49
CA LEU A 3 0.92 -17.14 -12.74
C LEU A 3 -0.22 -17.74 -11.90
N CYS A 4 -0.15 -17.59 -10.58
CA CYS A 4 -1.17 -18.10 -9.67
C CYS A 4 -1.73 -16.97 -8.81
N VAL A 5 -3.05 -16.81 -8.82
CA VAL A 5 -3.74 -15.81 -8.02
C VAL A 5 -4.20 -16.45 -6.72
N CYS A 6 -3.85 -15.82 -5.60
CA CYS A 6 -4.37 -16.15 -4.29
C CYS A 6 -5.50 -15.16 -3.94
N SER A 7 -6.72 -15.65 -3.79
CA SER A 7 -7.86 -14.90 -3.27
C SER A 7 -8.64 -15.76 -2.26
N VAL A 8 -9.36 -15.11 -1.34
CA VAL A 8 -10.07 -15.76 -0.22
C VAL A 8 -11.30 -16.57 -0.69
N ASP A 9 -11.73 -16.44 -1.95
CA ASP A 9 -12.97 -17.03 -2.48
C ASP A 9 -12.86 -18.53 -2.87
N VAL A 10 -11.70 -19.16 -2.70
CA VAL A 10 -11.50 -20.56 -3.12
C VAL A 10 -11.47 -21.50 -1.90
N ALA A 11 -12.41 -22.44 -1.86
CA ALA A 11 -12.64 -23.40 -0.76
C ALA A 11 -11.49 -24.42 -0.51
N SER A 12 -10.34 -24.27 -1.16
CA SER A 12 -9.18 -25.16 -1.03
C SER A 12 -8.22 -24.68 0.05
N SER A 13 -7.63 -25.60 0.80
CA SER A 13 -6.62 -25.25 1.80
C SER A 13 -5.37 -24.64 1.13
N MET A 14 -4.69 -23.72 1.83
CA MET A 14 -3.48 -23.07 1.34
C MET A 14 -2.36 -24.05 0.93
N ALA A 15 -2.33 -25.22 1.57
CA ALA A 15 -1.42 -26.32 1.27
C ALA A 15 -1.75 -27.02 -0.06
N GLU A 16 -3.03 -27.20 -0.37
CA GLU A 16 -3.48 -27.76 -1.66
C GLU A 16 -3.22 -26.78 -2.80
N TRP A 17 -3.48 -25.49 -2.57
CA TRP A 17 -3.14 -24.45 -3.53
C TRP A 17 -1.64 -24.43 -3.82
N HIS A 18 -0.79 -24.46 -2.79
CA HIS A 18 0.67 -24.50 -2.99
C HIS A 18 1.12 -25.71 -3.82
N ARG A 19 0.56 -26.90 -3.56
CA ARG A 19 0.86 -28.11 -4.35
C ARG A 19 0.42 -27.99 -5.81
N HIS A 20 -0.66 -27.27 -6.08
CA HIS A 20 -1.11 -27.00 -7.44
C HIS A 20 -0.17 -26.04 -8.19
N VAL A 21 0.39 -25.05 -7.50
CA VAL A 21 1.35 -24.09 -8.09
C VAL A 21 2.72 -24.74 -8.34
N GLN A 22 3.13 -25.66 -7.48
CA GLN A 22 4.43 -26.34 -7.53
C GLN A 22 4.37 -27.60 -8.40
N VAL A 23 4.63 -27.44 -9.70
CA VAL A 23 4.74 -28.55 -10.66
C VAL A 23 6.21 -28.73 -11.05
N ASP A 24 6.71 -29.98 -11.00
CA ASP A 24 8.15 -30.31 -11.10
C ASP A 24 8.89 -29.74 -12.32
N HIS A 25 8.17 -29.43 -13.41
CA HIS A 25 8.75 -28.93 -14.65
C HIS A 25 8.79 -27.40 -14.75
N ILE A 26 8.30 -26.68 -13.72
CA ILE A 26 8.28 -25.22 -13.69
C ILE A 26 9.29 -24.72 -12.66
N PRO A 27 10.44 -24.15 -13.10
CA PRO A 27 11.52 -23.78 -12.18
C PRO A 27 11.21 -22.55 -11.32
N HIS A 28 10.33 -21.67 -11.80
CA HIS A 28 9.88 -20.45 -11.10
C HIS A 28 8.40 -20.18 -11.38
N ALA A 29 7.68 -19.77 -10.34
CA ALA A 29 6.29 -19.33 -10.40
C ALA A 29 6.13 -17.90 -9.87
N VAL A 30 5.05 -17.22 -10.24
CA VAL A 30 4.67 -15.90 -9.70
C VAL A 30 3.33 -16.06 -9.00
N VAL A 31 3.32 -15.70 -7.73
CA VAL A 31 2.12 -15.64 -6.89
C VAL A 31 1.65 -14.20 -6.84
N VAL A 32 0.38 -13.97 -7.19
CA VAL A 32 -0.29 -12.67 -7.03
C VAL A 32 -1.22 -12.76 -5.84
N ASP A 33 -0.85 -12.13 -4.74
CA ASP A 33 -1.64 -12.07 -3.51
C ASP A 33 -2.58 -10.86 -3.54
N LEU A 34 -3.88 -11.16 -3.71
CA LEU A 34 -4.98 -10.21 -3.65
C LEU A 34 -5.91 -10.52 -2.47
N SER A 35 -5.49 -11.36 -1.52
CA SER A 35 -6.37 -11.87 -0.46
C SER A 35 -6.76 -10.78 0.55
N ASN A 36 -5.87 -9.81 0.76
CA ASN A 36 -5.96 -8.83 1.83
C ASN A 36 -6.24 -9.49 3.20
N ASP A 37 -5.66 -10.66 3.43
CA ASP A 37 -5.76 -11.44 4.66
C ASP A 37 -4.38 -11.58 5.29
N GLU A 38 -4.26 -11.25 6.57
CA GLU A 38 -3.00 -11.34 7.32
C GLU A 38 -2.51 -12.79 7.44
N ALA A 39 -3.41 -13.76 7.55
CA ALA A 39 -3.02 -15.17 7.71
C ALA A 39 -2.26 -15.70 6.48
N THR A 40 -2.55 -15.16 5.29
CA THR A 40 -1.84 -15.45 4.04
C THR A 40 -0.34 -15.08 4.12
N LEU A 41 0.04 -14.05 4.87
CA LEU A 41 1.43 -13.58 4.97
C LEU A 41 2.37 -14.59 5.66
N SER A 42 1.81 -15.50 6.45
CA SER A 42 2.56 -16.62 7.05
C SER A 42 3.17 -17.56 6.00
N GLN A 43 2.62 -17.57 4.78
CA GLN A 43 3.03 -18.46 3.70
C GLN A 43 4.16 -17.89 2.84
N TYR A 44 4.40 -16.57 2.89
CA TYR A 44 5.38 -15.92 2.03
C TYR A 44 6.76 -16.59 2.13
N PRO A 45 7.32 -16.87 3.32
CA PRO A 45 8.60 -17.58 3.42
C PRO A 45 8.58 -18.97 2.77
N VAL A 46 7.46 -19.69 2.87
CA VAL A 46 7.30 -21.04 2.29
C VAL A 46 7.28 -20.96 0.76
N TRP A 47 6.49 -20.05 0.20
CA TRP A 47 6.41 -19.86 -1.25
C TRP A 47 7.73 -19.39 -1.85
N LEU A 48 8.40 -18.44 -1.20
CA LEU A 48 9.71 -17.95 -1.64
C LEU A 48 10.76 -19.07 -1.62
N ALA A 49 10.76 -19.92 -0.59
CA ALA A 49 11.66 -21.07 -0.51
C ALA A 49 11.38 -22.13 -1.59
N ALA A 50 10.16 -22.15 -2.13
CA ALA A 50 9.74 -22.97 -3.25
C ALA A 50 9.95 -22.29 -4.62
N ASN A 51 10.85 -21.31 -4.70
CA ASN A 51 11.18 -20.55 -5.93
C ASN A 51 10.00 -19.76 -6.52
N CYS A 52 9.01 -19.40 -5.72
CA CYS A 52 7.97 -18.45 -6.13
C CYS A 52 8.43 -17.01 -5.95
N HIS A 53 8.19 -16.18 -6.95
CA HIS A 53 8.14 -14.73 -6.81
C HIS A 53 6.74 -14.33 -6.30
N ILE A 54 6.64 -13.23 -5.57
CA ILE A 54 5.37 -12.74 -5.04
C ILE A 54 5.14 -11.31 -5.50
N VAL A 55 3.93 -11.04 -5.97
CA VAL A 55 3.38 -9.69 -6.13
C VAL A 55 2.20 -9.57 -5.18
N SER A 56 2.21 -8.56 -4.32
CA SER A 56 1.21 -8.40 -3.27
C SER A 56 0.47 -7.07 -3.38
N ALA A 57 -0.85 -7.16 -3.33
CA ALA A 57 -1.74 -6.04 -3.02
C ALA A 57 -2.32 -6.14 -1.60
N ASN A 58 -1.82 -7.08 -0.78
CA ASN A 58 -2.28 -7.29 0.58
C ASN A 58 -1.80 -6.14 1.49
N LEU A 59 -2.73 -5.39 2.07
CA LEU A 59 -2.41 -4.17 2.83
C LEU A 59 -1.73 -4.50 4.17
N HIS A 60 -1.90 -5.73 4.68
CA HIS A 60 -1.32 -6.18 5.94
C HIS A 60 0.21 -6.34 5.87
N VAL A 61 0.81 -6.36 4.67
CA VAL A 61 2.27 -6.48 4.49
C VAL A 61 3.00 -5.38 5.24
N ALA A 62 2.50 -4.15 5.22
CA ALA A 62 3.15 -3.00 5.86
C ALA A 62 3.11 -3.03 7.40
N SER A 63 2.13 -3.74 7.99
CA SER A 63 1.97 -3.86 9.44
C SER A 63 2.74 -5.04 10.04
N MET A 64 3.35 -5.89 9.22
CA MET A 64 4.07 -7.05 9.73
C MET A 64 5.27 -6.65 10.60
N PRO A 65 5.61 -7.46 11.62
CA PRO A 65 6.77 -7.20 12.45
C PRO A 65 8.07 -7.15 11.64
N VAL A 66 9.03 -6.31 12.07
CA VAL A 66 10.36 -6.21 11.45
C VAL A 66 11.07 -7.57 11.34
N THR A 67 10.82 -8.47 12.29
CA THR A 67 11.35 -9.85 12.26
C THR A 67 10.85 -10.64 11.06
N TRP A 68 9.57 -10.51 10.70
CA TRP A 68 8.99 -11.13 9.52
C TRP A 68 9.61 -10.56 8.24
N HIS A 69 9.73 -9.23 8.14
CA HIS A 69 10.37 -8.59 6.97
C HIS A 69 11.82 -9.07 6.78
N ARG A 70 12.58 -9.20 7.87
CA ARG A 70 13.95 -9.73 7.83
C ARG A 70 13.99 -11.18 7.36
N GLN A 71 13.05 -12.00 7.82
CA GLN A 71 12.92 -13.39 7.37
C GLN A 71 12.64 -13.46 5.87
N VAL A 72 11.64 -12.71 5.39
CA VAL A 72 11.30 -12.64 3.96
C VAL A 72 12.49 -12.19 3.12
N ALA A 73 13.18 -11.13 3.52
CA ALA A 73 14.38 -10.63 2.82
C ALA A 73 15.52 -11.67 2.78
N ALA A 74 15.70 -12.44 3.87
CA ALA A 74 16.70 -13.51 3.91
C ALA A 74 16.38 -14.63 2.92
N VAL A 75 15.12 -15.07 2.86
CA VAL A 75 14.67 -16.11 1.91
C VAL A 75 14.79 -15.62 0.46
N GLN A 76 14.39 -14.37 0.18
CA GLN A 76 14.57 -13.75 -1.15
C GLN A 76 16.02 -13.80 -1.62
N SER A 77 16.97 -13.42 -0.75
CA SER A 77 18.40 -13.42 -1.08
C SER A 77 18.96 -14.83 -1.30
N LEU A 78 18.53 -15.79 -0.49
CA LEU A 78 18.98 -17.18 -0.56
C LEU A 78 18.48 -17.87 -1.83
N HIS A 79 17.20 -17.74 -2.15
CA HIS A 79 16.55 -18.41 -3.28
C HIS A 79 16.55 -17.60 -4.58
N LYS A 80 17.09 -16.38 -4.56
CA LYS A 80 17.12 -15.46 -5.71
C LYS A 80 15.72 -15.16 -6.27
N VAL A 81 14.76 -14.97 -5.38
CA VAL A 81 13.36 -14.63 -5.68
C VAL A 81 12.99 -13.23 -5.19
N THR A 82 11.88 -12.69 -5.68
CA THR A 82 11.46 -11.30 -5.43
C THR A 82 10.07 -11.24 -4.81
N VAL A 83 9.89 -10.25 -3.92
CA VAL A 83 8.58 -9.81 -3.42
C VAL A 83 8.39 -8.36 -3.87
N ASP A 84 7.35 -8.09 -4.66
CA ASP A 84 6.88 -6.74 -4.97
C ASP A 84 5.61 -6.46 -4.17
N SER A 85 5.67 -5.45 -3.30
CA SER A 85 4.54 -5.03 -2.45
C SER A 85 4.16 -3.57 -2.70
N ASN A 86 4.48 -3.00 -3.87
CA ASN A 86 4.09 -1.61 -4.18
C ASN A 86 2.56 -1.42 -4.11
N ALA A 87 1.81 -2.40 -4.59
CA ALA A 87 0.35 -2.35 -4.58
C ALA A 87 -0.25 -2.44 -3.16
N SER A 88 0.49 -2.96 -2.18
CA SER A 88 0.09 -2.98 -0.77
C SER A 88 -0.03 -1.57 -0.15
N LEU A 89 0.44 -0.52 -0.81
CA LEU A 89 0.22 0.87 -0.37
C LEU A 89 -1.12 1.46 -0.84
N GLY A 90 -1.92 0.72 -1.61
CA GLY A 90 -3.23 1.18 -2.08
C GLY A 90 -3.16 2.30 -3.12
N MET A 91 -1.97 2.51 -3.72
CA MET A 91 -1.75 3.47 -4.80
C MET A 91 -1.45 2.74 -6.11
N SER A 92 -1.94 3.29 -7.21
CA SER A 92 -1.64 2.82 -8.57
C SER A 92 -0.24 3.21 -9.07
N VAL A 93 0.63 3.66 -8.18
CA VAL A 93 1.97 4.18 -8.49
C VAL A 93 3.05 3.50 -7.63
N PRO A 94 4.29 3.38 -8.15
CA PRO A 94 5.30 2.50 -7.56
C PRO A 94 6.08 3.20 -6.44
N VAL A 95 5.39 3.55 -5.36
CA VAL A 95 5.91 4.35 -4.25
C VAL A 95 7.11 3.68 -3.55
N LEU A 96 7.01 2.40 -3.18
CA LEU A 96 8.09 1.71 -2.46
C LEU A 96 9.35 1.64 -3.31
N SER A 97 9.21 1.29 -4.60
CA SER A 97 10.36 1.25 -5.51
C SER A 97 10.97 2.64 -5.72
N THR A 98 10.15 3.70 -5.71
CA THR A 98 10.66 5.08 -5.84
C THR A 98 11.49 5.46 -4.62
N ILE A 99 11.02 5.15 -3.42
CA ILE A 99 11.79 5.35 -2.17
C ILE A 99 13.09 4.56 -2.21
N GLN A 100 13.04 3.28 -2.60
CA GLN A 100 14.23 2.44 -2.72
C GLN A 100 15.25 3.04 -3.70
N ASN A 101 14.80 3.52 -4.86
CA ASN A 101 15.68 4.14 -5.85
C ASN A 101 16.32 5.43 -5.33
N LEU A 102 15.57 6.27 -4.61
CA LEU A 102 16.13 7.46 -3.96
C LEU A 102 17.25 7.08 -2.98
N LEU A 103 17.01 6.08 -2.13
CA LEU A 103 18.00 5.63 -1.15
C LEU A 103 19.23 4.98 -1.82
N LEU A 104 19.02 4.13 -2.83
CA LEU A 104 20.09 3.43 -3.55
C LEU A 104 20.99 4.37 -4.36
N THR A 105 20.44 5.50 -4.84
CA THR A 105 21.21 6.53 -5.54
C THR A 105 21.93 7.49 -4.60
N GLY A 106 21.87 7.24 -3.29
CA GLY A 106 22.54 8.02 -2.26
C GLY A 106 21.83 9.35 -1.97
N ASP A 107 20.52 9.42 -2.19
CA ASP A 107 19.70 10.50 -1.66
C ASP A 107 19.22 10.17 -0.24
N SER A 108 18.84 11.20 0.50
CA SER A 108 18.31 11.08 1.86
C SER A 108 16.91 11.71 1.87
N VAL A 109 15.90 10.91 2.18
CA VAL A 109 14.53 11.39 2.36
C VAL A 109 14.44 12.08 3.72
N GLU A 110 14.27 13.40 3.71
CA GLU A 110 14.24 14.23 4.91
C GLU A 110 12.82 14.44 5.41
N ARG A 111 11.86 14.49 4.49
CA ARG A 111 10.45 14.71 4.80
C ARG A 111 9.56 14.12 3.71
N VAL A 112 8.46 13.52 4.13
CA VAL A 112 7.41 13.02 3.24
C VAL A 112 6.10 13.70 3.62
N GLU A 113 5.43 14.27 2.63
CA GLU A 113 4.05 14.74 2.77
C GLU A 113 3.12 13.82 1.99
N SER A 114 1.89 13.70 2.47
CA SER A 114 0.85 12.93 1.79
C SER A 114 -0.47 13.67 1.72
N SER A 115 -1.25 13.37 0.69
CA SER A 115 -2.57 13.95 0.47
C SER A 115 -3.73 13.06 0.93
N TRP A 116 -3.48 11.99 1.69
CA TRP A 116 -4.54 11.10 2.18
C TRP A 116 -5.45 11.82 3.19
N SER A 117 -6.76 11.58 3.15
CA SER A 117 -7.70 12.16 4.11
C SER A 117 -7.36 11.71 5.53
N SER A 118 -6.90 12.65 6.35
CA SER A 118 -6.59 12.42 7.76
C SER A 118 -7.85 12.09 8.56
N LEU A 119 -8.99 12.67 8.18
CA LEU A 119 -10.27 12.40 8.84
C LEU A 119 -10.77 10.99 8.53
N PHE A 120 -10.72 10.56 7.26
CA PHE A 120 -11.10 9.20 6.86
C PHE A 120 -10.23 8.15 7.55
N ASN A 121 -8.91 8.35 7.55
CA ASN A 121 -7.98 7.43 8.20
C ASN A 121 -8.20 7.36 9.71
N ALA A 122 -8.47 8.49 10.39
CA ALA A 122 -8.79 8.51 11.80
C ALA A 122 -10.13 7.81 12.12
N LEU A 123 -11.13 7.95 11.24
CA LEU A 123 -12.41 7.28 11.37
C LEU A 123 -12.27 5.76 11.26
N VAL A 124 -11.59 5.29 10.20
CA VAL A 124 -11.35 3.86 9.95
C VAL A 124 -10.53 3.23 11.08
N ALA A 125 -9.45 3.88 11.52
CA ALA A 125 -8.61 3.37 12.61
C ALA A 125 -9.39 3.25 13.94
N LYS A 126 -10.28 4.21 14.23
CA LYS A 126 -11.11 4.17 15.46
C LYS A 126 -12.21 3.12 15.38
N LEU A 127 -12.82 2.95 14.21
CA LEU A 127 -13.85 1.93 13.97
C LEU A 127 -13.28 0.50 13.96
N GLN A 128 -12.04 0.32 13.51
CA GLN A 128 -11.35 -0.99 13.56
C GLN A 128 -10.81 -1.32 14.96
N GLY A 129 -10.48 -0.32 15.77
CA GLY A 129 -9.82 -0.48 17.07
C GLY A 129 -10.72 -0.49 18.30
N THR A 130 -12.05 -0.41 18.18
CA THR A 130 -12.95 -0.30 19.34
C THR A 130 -14.13 -1.28 19.28
N ALA A 131 -14.59 -1.74 20.44
CA ALA A 131 -15.90 -2.40 20.62
C ALA A 131 -17.03 -1.38 20.87
N GLU A 132 -16.77 -0.09 20.63
CA GLU A 132 -17.73 1.00 20.86
C GLU A 132 -18.81 1.02 19.78
N LEU A 133 -20.01 1.49 20.14
CA LEU A 133 -21.05 1.79 19.15
C LEU A 133 -20.50 2.78 18.11
N ALA A 134 -20.64 2.46 16.82
CA ALA A 134 -20.06 3.23 15.72
C ALA A 134 -20.30 4.75 15.81
N GLY A 135 -21.43 5.17 16.37
CA GLY A 135 -21.73 6.60 16.62
C GLY A 135 -20.75 7.27 17.59
N ALA A 136 -20.39 6.65 18.71
CA ALA A 136 -19.47 7.23 19.69
C ALA A 136 -18.03 7.32 19.16
N ALA A 137 -17.60 6.34 18.35
CA ALA A 137 -16.31 6.37 17.68
C ALA A 137 -16.24 7.50 16.64
N VAL A 138 -17.32 7.69 15.86
CA VAL A 138 -17.47 8.78 14.90
C VAL A 138 -17.43 10.13 15.63
N ASP A 139 -18.22 10.33 16.68
CA ASP A 139 -18.27 11.58 17.44
C ASP A 139 -16.91 11.92 18.08
N SER A 140 -16.22 10.91 18.61
CA SER A 140 -14.87 11.06 19.17
C SER A 140 -13.87 11.55 18.13
N VAL A 141 -13.90 10.98 16.92
CA VAL A 141 -13.03 11.42 15.82
C VAL A 141 -13.44 12.83 15.36
N LEU A 142 -14.72 13.09 15.11
CA LEU A 142 -15.20 14.41 14.67
C LEU A 142 -14.84 15.53 15.66
N SER A 143 -14.81 15.25 16.97
CA SER A 143 -14.38 16.22 17.99
C SER A 143 -12.92 16.65 17.86
N GLN A 144 -12.03 15.77 17.40
CA GLN A 144 -10.61 16.07 17.14
C GLN A 144 -10.45 16.98 15.91
N TYR A 145 -11.45 17.00 15.03
CA TYR A 145 -11.50 17.82 13.84
C TYR A 145 -12.48 18.98 13.95
N ALA A 146 -12.94 19.35 15.15
CA ALA A 146 -13.95 20.39 15.40
C ALA A 146 -13.62 21.79 14.86
N GLY A 147 -12.36 22.03 14.46
CA GLY A 147 -11.95 23.23 13.71
C GLY A 147 -12.31 23.23 12.22
N LEU A 148 -12.88 22.14 11.70
CA LEU A 148 -13.39 22.03 10.33
C LEU A 148 -14.90 22.28 10.29
N SER A 149 -15.40 22.93 9.23
CA SER A 149 -16.85 23.01 9.02
C SER A 149 -17.41 21.62 8.67
N PRO A 150 -18.71 21.35 8.89
CA PRO A 150 -19.33 20.09 8.48
C PRO A 150 -19.17 19.79 6.98
N GLN A 151 -19.17 20.84 6.15
CA GLN A 151 -18.93 20.72 4.71
C GLN A 151 -17.47 20.35 4.42
N ASP A 152 -16.51 20.95 5.13
CA ASP A 152 -15.09 20.61 5.02
C ASP A 152 -14.80 19.16 5.45
N MET A 153 -15.45 18.69 6.51
CA MET A 153 -15.34 17.28 6.94
C MET A 153 -15.88 16.32 5.89
N LEU A 154 -17.05 16.64 5.32
CA LEU A 154 -17.66 15.86 4.24
C LEU A 154 -16.74 15.82 3.02
N GLU A 155 -16.16 16.96 2.66
CA GLU A 155 -15.23 17.06 1.54
C GLU A 155 -13.93 16.29 1.81
N ASP A 156 -13.40 16.28 3.04
CA ASP A 156 -12.19 15.50 3.37
C ASP A 156 -12.48 13.99 3.30
N LEU A 157 -13.61 13.55 3.87
CA LEU A 157 -14.08 12.16 3.84
C LEU A 157 -14.37 11.64 2.42
N THR A 158 -14.82 12.52 1.53
CA THR A 158 -15.11 12.20 0.12
C THR A 158 -13.90 12.44 -0.80
N GLY A 159 -12.75 12.84 -0.26
CA GLY A 159 -11.54 13.17 -1.02
C GLY A 159 -11.56 14.53 -1.73
N LEU A 160 -12.71 15.24 -1.73
CA LEU A 160 -12.87 16.60 -2.26
C LEU A 160 -11.97 17.63 -1.55
N ARG A 161 -11.58 17.43 -0.29
CA ARG A 161 -10.66 18.33 0.44
C ARG A 161 -9.18 17.97 0.31
N SER A 162 -8.83 16.75 -0.13
CA SER A 162 -7.52 16.49 -0.72
C SER A 162 -7.27 17.44 -1.90
N ALA A 163 -8.34 17.78 -2.64
CA ALA A 163 -8.34 18.78 -3.71
C ALA A 163 -8.50 20.25 -3.24
N LYS A 164 -8.68 20.55 -1.94
CA LYS A 164 -8.68 21.93 -1.38
C LYS A 164 -7.38 22.34 -0.68
N LYS A 165 -6.39 21.44 -0.53
CA LYS A 165 -4.98 21.85 -0.32
C LYS A 165 -4.40 22.64 -1.53
N THR A 166 -5.21 22.82 -2.57
CA THR A 166 -4.93 23.44 -3.86
C THR A 166 -4.98 24.98 -3.88
N LEU A 167 -5.52 25.64 -2.85
CA LEU A 167 -5.60 27.11 -2.83
C LEU A 167 -4.34 27.84 -2.32
N LEU A 168 -3.29 27.11 -1.94
CA LEU A 168 -1.98 27.68 -1.60
C LEU A 168 -0.99 27.44 -2.74
N ALA A 169 -0.76 28.43 -3.60
CA ALA A 169 0.47 28.46 -4.39
C ALA A 169 1.66 28.69 -3.44
N PRO A 170 2.80 27.96 -3.53
CA PRO A 170 3.22 26.95 -4.50
C PRO A 170 3.29 25.54 -3.87
N HIS A 171 2.19 25.03 -3.32
CA HIS A 171 2.20 23.72 -2.66
C HIS A 171 2.34 22.57 -3.69
N PRO A 172 3.13 21.51 -3.44
CA PRO A 172 3.35 20.40 -4.39
C PRO A 172 2.09 19.63 -4.84
N PHE A 173 0.99 19.80 -4.11
CA PHE A 173 -0.30 19.14 -4.39
C PHE A 173 -1.33 20.08 -5.04
N ALA A 174 -0.94 21.29 -5.45
CA ALA A 174 -1.88 22.28 -5.98
C ALA A 174 -2.50 21.96 -7.35
N GLY A 175 -2.21 20.78 -7.93
CA GLY A 175 -2.77 20.32 -9.20
C GLY A 175 -3.52 18.98 -9.11
N LEU A 176 -3.76 18.45 -7.91
CA LEU A 176 -4.49 17.18 -7.77
C LEU A 176 -5.96 17.33 -8.14
N MET A 177 -6.48 16.36 -8.91
CA MET A 177 -7.84 16.34 -9.43
C MET A 177 -8.54 15.03 -9.07
N GLY A 178 -9.80 15.10 -8.64
CA GLY A 178 -10.65 13.92 -8.42
C GLY A 178 -10.10 12.96 -7.37
N GLU A 179 -9.99 11.67 -7.71
CA GLU A 179 -9.55 10.55 -6.85
C GLU A 179 -8.03 10.42 -6.71
N GLN A 180 -7.28 11.46 -7.10
CA GLN A 180 -5.84 11.46 -7.05
C GLN A 180 -5.34 11.57 -5.60
N CYS A 181 -4.44 10.65 -5.25
CA CYS A 181 -3.60 10.73 -4.06
C CYS A 181 -2.15 11.00 -4.49
N ALA A 182 -1.42 11.72 -3.65
CA ALA A 182 -0.04 12.04 -3.91
C ALA A 182 0.84 11.98 -2.67
N LEU A 183 2.12 11.73 -2.94
CA LEU A 183 3.23 11.80 -2.00
C LEU A 183 4.26 12.80 -2.52
N ALA A 184 4.73 13.69 -1.67
CA ALA A 184 5.84 14.57 -1.96
C ALA A 184 7.04 14.18 -1.11
N PHE A 185 8.14 13.80 -1.75
CA PHE A 185 9.41 13.47 -1.12
C PHE A 185 10.34 14.67 -1.20
N TYR A 186 10.63 15.25 -0.04
CA TYR A 186 11.68 16.24 0.11
C TYR A 186 12.96 15.52 0.51
N THR A 187 13.97 15.70 -0.31
CA THR A 187 15.26 15.03 -0.14
C THR A 187 16.37 16.06 -0.12
N SER A 188 17.58 15.61 0.26
CA SER A 188 18.78 16.45 0.22
C SER A 188 19.02 17.10 -1.15
N ARG A 189 18.58 16.46 -2.24
CA ARG A 189 18.70 16.96 -3.63
C ARG A 189 17.46 17.72 -4.13
N HIS A 190 16.30 17.45 -3.53
CA HIS A 190 15.00 17.92 -4.01
C HIS A 190 14.25 18.80 -2.99
N GLN A 191 14.97 19.57 -2.15
CA GLN A 191 14.34 20.42 -1.13
C GLN A 191 13.40 21.52 -1.69
N PRO A 192 13.83 22.40 -2.61
CA PRO A 192 12.95 23.49 -3.09
C PRO A 192 11.83 22.99 -4.00
N HIS A 193 12.03 21.83 -4.63
CA HIS A 193 11.09 21.19 -5.55
C HIS A 193 11.04 19.69 -5.24
N PRO A 194 10.13 19.24 -4.36
CA PRO A 194 10.06 17.85 -3.97
C PRO A 194 9.71 16.96 -5.15
N LEU A 195 10.13 15.70 -5.08
CA LEU A 195 9.64 14.68 -6.00
C LEU A 195 8.19 14.35 -5.64
N VAL A 196 7.26 14.68 -6.52
CA VAL A 196 5.84 14.39 -6.34
C VAL A 196 5.47 13.16 -7.16
N ILE A 197 4.90 12.16 -6.49
CA ILE A 197 4.26 11.01 -7.14
C ILE A 197 2.76 11.14 -6.93
N CYS A 198 1.99 11.07 -8.01
CA CYS A 198 0.54 11.17 -7.98
C CYS A 198 -0.08 9.99 -8.75
N GLY A 199 -1.11 9.38 -8.18
CA GLY A 199 -1.89 8.32 -8.80
C GLY A 199 -3.27 8.20 -8.17
N SER A 200 -4.16 7.39 -8.75
CA SER A 200 -5.48 7.16 -8.16
C SER A 200 -5.39 6.30 -6.90
N SER A 201 -6.15 6.66 -5.87
CA SER A 201 -6.40 5.83 -4.69
C SER A 201 -7.54 4.84 -4.95
N PHE A 202 -7.41 3.60 -4.48
CA PHE A 202 -8.45 2.54 -4.43
C PHE A 202 -9.47 2.44 -5.60
N ALA A 203 -9.22 1.43 -6.45
CA ALA A 203 -10.22 0.54 -7.07
C ALA A 203 -11.44 1.16 -7.80
N SER A 204 -11.23 1.58 -9.05
CA SER A 204 -12.16 1.25 -10.13
C SER A 204 -11.45 0.95 -11.48
N GLU A 205 -10.23 1.47 -11.69
CA GLU A 205 -9.50 1.28 -12.96
C GLU A 205 -8.00 0.98 -12.84
N ALA A 206 -7.49 0.53 -11.68
CA ALA A 206 -6.08 0.14 -11.57
C ALA A 206 -5.79 -1.12 -12.39
N ARG A 207 -5.51 -0.94 -13.68
CA ARG A 207 -4.97 -1.96 -14.57
C ARG A 207 -3.50 -2.13 -14.20
N TYR A 208 -3.21 -3.14 -13.39
CA TYR A 208 -1.84 -3.56 -13.14
C TYR A 208 -1.26 -4.16 -14.42
N TYR A 209 -0.50 -3.36 -15.16
CA TYR A 209 0.33 -3.86 -16.25
C TYR A 209 1.60 -4.46 -15.66
N PHE A 210 1.67 -5.78 -15.64
CA PHE A 210 2.90 -6.49 -15.29
C PHE A 210 3.86 -6.43 -16.48
N TYR A 211 4.94 -5.66 -16.34
CA TYR A 211 6.06 -5.71 -17.27
C TYR A 211 7.05 -6.76 -16.74
N PHE A 212 7.12 -7.89 -17.43
CA PHE A 212 8.15 -8.92 -17.22
C PHE A 212 9.28 -8.74 -18.24
#